data_AF-A0A440V0A2-F1
#
_entry.id   AF-A0A440V0A2-F1
#
_cell.length_a   1.000
_cell.length_b   1.000
_cell.length_c   1.000
_cell.angle_alpha   90.00
_cell.angle_beta   90.00
_cell.angle_gamma   90.00
#
_symmetry.space_group_name_H-M   'P 1'
#
loop_
_entity.id
_entity.type
_entity.pdbx_description
1 polymer ?
#
loop_
_entity_poly.entity_id
_entity_poly.type
_entity_poly.pdbx_seq_one_letter_code
_entity_poly.pdbx_strand_id
1 'polypeptide(L)' 'MLDRPAKAIFGTPGSIDAATLFKLPLPMQAEGVRLLFEMGQSIEQVRARLGLSARLLRALAAEEGTFSRGGEGIGKE' A
#
# COMPACT_ATOMS: atom_id res chain seq x y z
N MET A 1 -4.86 10.79 -29.31
CA MET A 1 -3.89 10.96 -28.21
C MET A 1 -4.39 10.09 -27.07
N LEU A 2 -3.81 8.92 -26.86
CA LEU A 2 -4.20 8.06 -25.75
C LEU A 2 -3.59 8.63 -24.47
N ASP A 3 -4.45 9.00 -23.52
CA ASP A 3 -4.11 9.26 -22.13
C ASP A 3 -3.14 8.18 -21.63
N ARG A 4 -1.89 8.58 -21.43
CA ARG A 4 -0.88 7.73 -20.81
C ARG A 4 -1.27 7.67 -19.33
N PRO A 5 -1.69 6.51 -18.78
CA PRO A 5 -2.02 6.45 -17.36
C PRO A 5 -0.78 6.91 -16.58
N ALA A 6 -1.02 7.78 -15.60
CA ALA A 6 0.04 8.32 -14.74
C ALA A 6 0.94 7.17 -14.31
N LYS A 7 2.23 7.24 -14.70
CA LYS A 7 3.21 6.19 -14.39
C LYS A 7 3.21 6.06 -12.88
N ALA A 8 2.67 4.95 -12.38
CA ALA A 8 2.69 4.66 -10.95
C ALA A 8 4.15 4.76 -10.50
N ILE A 9 4.41 5.72 -9.61
CA ILE A 9 5.74 5.97 -9.03
C ILE A 9 6.12 4.83 -8.07
N PHE A 10 5.10 4.07 -7.66
CA PHE A 10 5.17 2.83 -6.90
C PHE A 10 4.93 1.63 -7.85
N GLY A 11 5.42 0.44 -7.50
CA GLY A 11 5.17 -0.78 -8.27
C GLY A 11 3.67 -1.03 -8.53
N THR A 12 3.33 -1.96 -9.42
CA THR A 12 1.92 -2.23 -9.71
C THR A 12 1.28 -3.01 -8.54
N PRO A 13 -0.02 -2.82 -8.25
CA PRO A 13 -0.70 -3.66 -7.26
C PRO A 13 -0.50 -5.16 -7.51
N GLY A 14 -0.47 -5.57 -8.79
CA GLY A 14 -0.28 -6.96 -9.21
C GLY A 14 1.08 -7.57 -8.86
N SER A 15 2.12 -6.76 -8.60
CA SER A 15 3.47 -7.26 -8.28
C SER A 15 3.74 -7.41 -6.78
N ILE A 16 2.76 -7.18 -5.91
CA ILE A 16 2.97 -7.31 -4.46
C ILE A 16 3.14 -8.77 -4.06
N ASP A 17 4.23 -9.05 -3.36
CA ASP A 17 4.44 -10.29 -2.62
C ASP A 17 3.96 -10.10 -1.17
N ALA A 18 2.81 -10.72 -0.85
CA ALA A 18 2.23 -10.68 0.48
C ALA A 18 3.14 -11.33 1.54
N ALA A 19 3.84 -12.41 1.20
CA ALA A 19 4.71 -13.11 2.15
C ALA A 19 5.91 -12.27 2.55
N THR A 20 6.42 -11.46 1.64
CA THR A 20 7.48 -10.49 1.94
C THR A 20 6.94 -9.29 2.72
N LEU A 21 5.77 -8.75 2.34
CA LEU A 21 5.14 -7.62 3.05
C LEU A 21 4.98 -7.91 4.56
N PHE A 22 4.46 -9.08 4.91
CA PHE A 22 4.18 -9.43 6.31
C PHE A 22 5.41 -9.84 7.13
N LYS A 23 6.61 -9.81 6.55
CA LYS A 23 7.88 -9.90 7.29
C LYS A 23 8.41 -8.53 7.72
N LEU A 24 7.85 -7.45 7.18
CA LEU A 24 8.27 -6.08 7.51
C LEU A 24 7.69 -5.64 8.86
N PRO A 25 8.27 -4.61 9.51
CA PRO A 25 7.66 -3.96 10.68
C PRO A 25 6.22 -3.53 10.42
N LEU A 26 5.39 -3.55 11.47
CA LEU A 26 3.95 -3.23 11.39
C LEU A 26 3.65 -1.90 10.68
N PRO A 27 4.38 -0.79 10.92
CA PRO A 27 4.16 0.47 10.20
C PRO A 27 4.34 0.34 8.68
N MET A 28 5.29 -0.48 8.22
CA MET A 28 5.50 -0.74 6.78
C MET A 28 4.40 -1.64 6.20
N GLN A 29 3.89 -2.59 6.97
CA GLN A 29 2.75 -3.41 6.56
C GLN A 29 1.50 -2.54 6.35
N ALA A 30 1.22 -1.67 7.32
CA ALA A 30 0.13 -0.68 7.27
C ALA A 30 0.29 0.22 6.05
N GLU A 31 1.50 0.72 5.80
CA GLU A 31 1.79 1.54 4.62
C GLU A 31 1.51 0.81 3.31
N GLY A 32 1.95 -0.44 3.17
CA GLY A 32 1.70 -1.25 1.96
C GLY A 32 0.21 -1.46 1.70
N VAL A 33 -0.60 -1.62 2.76
CA VAL A 33 -2.06 -1.69 2.64
C VAL A 33 -2.66 -0.35 2.25
N ARG A 34 -2.23 0.77 2.85
CA ARG A 34 -2.71 2.12 2.51
C ARG A 34 -2.40 2.49 1.07
N LEU A 35 -1.20 2.18 0.59
CA LEU A 35 -0.78 2.36 -0.81
C LEU A 35 -1.70 1.66 -1.81
N LEU A 36 -2.14 0.43 -1.51
CA LEU A 36 -3.08 -0.29 -2.37
C LEU A 36 -4.42 0.45 -2.49
N PHE A 37 -4.92 1.02 -1.39
CA PHE A 37 -6.13 1.84 -1.41
C PHE A 37 -5.93 3.18 -2.14
N GLU A 38 -4.78 3.84 -1.94
CA GLU A 38 -4.40 5.05 -2.69
C GLU A 38 -4.34 4.79 -4.21
N MET A 39 -3.95 3.59 -4.62
CA MET A 39 -3.97 3.13 -6.01
C MET A 39 -5.37 2.72 -6.51
N GLY A 40 -6.44 3.02 -5.75
CA GLY A 40 -7.82 2.79 -6.15
C GLY A 40 -8.28 1.33 -6.07
N GLN A 41 -7.54 0.45 -5.38
CA GLN A 41 -7.99 -0.93 -5.20
C GLN A 41 -9.17 -0.98 -4.21
N SER A 42 -10.19 -1.76 -4.54
CA SER A 42 -11.29 -2.04 -3.62
C SER A 42 -10.84 -2.99 -2.51
N ILE A 43 -11.58 -3.01 -1.39
CA ILE A 43 -11.28 -3.92 -0.29
C ILE A 43 -11.22 -5.39 -0.73
N GLU A 44 -12.10 -5.83 -1.63
CA GLU A 44 -12.10 -7.21 -2.12
C GLU A 44 -10.87 -7.52 -3.00
N GLN A 45 -10.41 -6.55 -3.80
CA GLN A 45 -9.18 -6.70 -4.58
C GLN A 45 -7.95 -6.80 -3.67
N VAL A 46 -7.89 -6.00 -2.60
CA VAL A 46 -6.81 -6.07 -1.61
C VAL A 46 -6.85 -7.38 -0.83
N ARG A 47 -8.04 -7.85 -0.43
CA ARG A 47 -8.23 -9.14 0.25
C ARG A 47 -7.75 -10.31 -0.59
N ALA A 48 -8.20 -10.38 -1.84
CA ALA A 48 -7.81 -11.45 -2.77
C ALA A 48 -6.30 -11.51 -2.97
N ARG A 49 -5.65 -10.34 -2.96
CA ARG A 49 -4.20 -10.23 -3.14
C ARG A 49 -3.38 -10.57 -1.90
N LEU A 50 -3.80 -10.09 -0.74
CA LEU A 50 -3.04 -10.24 0.50
C LEU A 50 -3.45 -11.47 1.31
N GLY A 51 -4.52 -12.17 0.93
CA GLY A 51 -5.04 -13.32 1.67
C GLY A 51 -5.61 -12.96 3.05
N LEU A 52 -6.00 -11.69 3.26
CA LEU A 52 -6.46 -11.20 4.55
C LEU A 52 -7.99 -11.05 4.63
N SER A 53 -8.51 -11.08 5.86
CA SER A 53 -9.90 -10.69 6.12
C SER A 53 -10.08 -9.18 5.98
N ALA A 54 -11.29 -8.75 5.62
CA ALA A 54 -11.65 -7.33 5.57
C ALA A 54 -11.38 -6.60 6.90
N ARG A 55 -11.58 -7.30 8.03
CA ARG A 55 -11.32 -6.77 9.37
C ARG A 55 -9.84 -6.46 9.57
N LEU A 56 -8.95 -7.39 9.20
CA LEU A 56 -7.52 -7.19 9.39
C LEU A 56 -6.97 -6.09 8.47
N LEU A 57 -7.47 -5.99 7.24
CA LEU A 57 -7.11 -4.89 6.34
C LEU A 57 -7.50 -3.52 6.89
N ARG A 58 -8.70 -3.40 7.46
CA ARG A 58 -9.15 -2.15 8.09
C ARG A 58 -8.30 -1.81 9.31
N ALA A 59 -7.92 -2.80 10.11
CA ALA A 59 -7.03 -2.60 11.26
C ALA A 59 -5.64 -2.12 10.81
N LEU A 60 -5.04 -2.75 9.79
CA LEU A 60 -3.76 -2.32 9.23
C LEU A 60 -3.84 -0.92 8.62
N ALA A 61 -4.90 -0.60 7.88
CA ALA A 61 -5.08 0.73 7.28
C ALA A 61 -5.27 1.84 8.32
N ALA A 62 -5.85 1.52 9.48
CA ALA A 62 -6.05 2.43 10.59
C ALA A 62 -4.84 2.55 11.53
N GLU A 63 -3.77 1.78 11.30
CA GLU A 63 -2.60 1.80 12.18
C GLU A 63 -1.81 3.11 12.02
N GLU A 64 -1.65 3.83 13.12
CA GLU A 64 -1.03 5.16 13.20
C GLU A 64 0.51 5.13 13.34
N GLY A 65 1.10 3.93 13.32
CA GLY A 65 2.54 3.76 13.38
C GLY A 65 3.26 4.61 12.33
N THR A 66 4.27 5.37 12.76
CA THR A 66 5.02 6.27 11.87
C THR A 66 5.94 5.46 10.96
N PHE A 67 5.66 5.51 9.67
CA PHE A 67 6.58 5.11 8.62
C PHE A 67 6.67 6.26 7.62
N SER A 68 7.88 6.75 7.36
CA SER A 68 8.12 7.77 6.34
C SER A 68 8.64 7.06 5.08
N ARG A 69 7.94 7.23 3.96
CA ARG A 69 8.45 6.75 2.67
C ARG A 69 9.73 7.54 2.36
N GLY A 70 10.79 6.87 1.93
CA GLY A 70 12.00 7.58 1.50
C GLY A 70 11.66 8.62 0.42
N GLY A 71 11.97 9.89 0.68
CA GLY A 71 11.61 11.02 -0.19
C GLY A 71 10.47 11.90 0.35
N GLU A 72 9.66 11.44 1.31
CA GLU A 72 8.76 12.30 2.08
C GLU A 72 9.60 13.23 2.98
N GLY A 73 9.95 14.40 2.46
CA GLY A 73 10.80 15.39 3.15
C GLY A 73 11.78 16.12 2.23
N ILE A 74 12.04 15.62 1.03
CA ILE A 74 12.84 16.35 0.04
C ILE A 74 11.93 17.38 -0.63
N GLY A 75 12.08 18.66 -0.24
CA GLY A 75 11.31 19.79 -0.79
C GLY A 75 10.42 20.54 0.20
N LYS A 76 10.57 20.33 1.52
CA LYS A 76 10.00 21.22 2.54
C LYS A 76 11.08 22.12 3.12
N GLU A 77 11.57 23.04 2.29
CA GLU A 77 12.28 24.27 2.70
C GLU A 77 11.63 25.46 1.97
#